data_AF-A0A354DE79-F1
#
_entry.id   AF-A0A354DE79-F1
#
_cell.length_a   1.000
_cell.length_b   1.000
_cell.length_c   1.000
_cell.angle_alpha   90.00
_cell.angle_beta   90.00
_cell.angle_gamma   90.00
#
_symmetry.space_group_name_H-M   'P 1'
#
loop_
_entity.id
_entity.type
_entity.pdbx_description
1 polymer ?
#
loop_
_entity_poly.entity_id
_entity_poly.type
_entity_poly.pdbx_seq_one_letter_code
_entity_poly.pdbx_strand_id
1 'polypeptide(L)'
;LPGHTGGQFGLFVRRKDGPLFFVSDACWLSETYKNLSYPNPIASLIMDNWTQYKETIKKIHDFHKLYPEVQIIPTHAMDFFKEKES
;
A
#
# COMPACT_ATOMS: atom_id res chain seq x y z
N LEU A 1 0.89 7.51 6.90
CA LEU A 1 0.09 6.29 6.65
C LEU A 1 -0.19 5.62 7.99
N PRO A 2 -1.11 6.15 8.81
CA PRO A 2 -1.34 5.61 10.15
C PRO A 2 -2.03 4.24 10.08
N GLY A 3 -1.64 3.29 10.95
CA GLY A 3 -2.35 2.00 11.07
C GLY A 3 -1.47 0.79 11.38
N HIS A 4 -0.22 0.76 10.89
CA HIS A 4 0.76 -0.26 11.30
C HIS A 4 1.55 0.19 12.55
N THR A 5 1.99 1.45 12.58
CA THR A 5 2.44 2.18 13.78
C THR A 5 2.05 3.66 13.63
N GLY A 6 1.95 4.40 14.74
CA GLY A 6 1.58 5.83 14.72
C GLY A 6 2.52 6.75 13.90
N GLY A 7 3.72 6.25 13.54
CA GLY A 7 4.77 6.99 12.83
C GLY A 7 5.09 6.50 11.42
N GLN A 8 4.18 5.76 10.77
CA GLN A 8 4.48 5.19 9.45
C GLN A 8 4.43 6.23 8.32
N PHE A 9 5.56 6.33 7.59
CA PHE A 9 5.75 7.22 6.44
C PHE A 9 5.66 6.43 5.12
N GLY A 10 5.11 7.07 4.09
CA GLY A 10 5.23 6.61 2.70
C GLY A 10 6.17 7.53 1.94
N LEU A 11 6.76 7.05 0.85
CA LEU A 11 7.66 7.83 0.01
C LEU A 11 7.06 8.02 -1.37
N PHE A 12 6.86 9.27 -1.79
CA PHE A 12 6.43 9.61 -3.14
C PHE A 12 7.63 10.09 -3.96
N VAL A 13 7.94 9.39 -5.05
CA VAL A 13 9.09 9.67 -5.92
C VAL A 13 8.59 10.09 -7.29
N ARG A 14 8.96 11.28 -7.73
CA ARG A 14 8.74 11.74 -9.11
C ARG A 14 9.91 11.28 -9.97
N ARG A 15 9.65 10.41 -10.94
CA ARG A 15 10.64 9.98 -11.95
C ARG A 15 10.20 10.40 -13.35
N LYS A 16 11.12 10.37 -14.30
CA LYS A 16 10.85 10.69 -15.70
C LYS A 16 9.94 9.67 -16.38
N ASP A 17 9.92 8.43 -15.90
CA ASP A 17 9.13 7.31 -16.42
C ASP A 17 7.84 7.04 -15.64
N GLY A 18 7.46 7.95 -14.73
CA GLY A 18 6.23 7.86 -13.97
C GLY A 18 6.43 8.05 -12.46
N PRO A 19 5.40 8.53 -11.74
CA PRO A 19 5.46 8.64 -10.29
C PRO A 19 5.39 7.27 -9.61
N LEU A 20 6.20 7.10 -8.56
CA LEU A 20 6.15 5.95 -7.65
C LEU A 20 5.63 6.37 -6.28
N PHE A 21 4.82 5.53 -5.66
CA PHE A 21 4.39 5.70 -4.27
C PHE A 21 4.66 4.43 -3.45
N PHE A 22 5.66 4.50 -2.57
CA PHE A 22 5.96 3.42 -1.64
C PHE A 22 5.07 3.56 -0.40
N VAL A 23 4.25 2.54 -0.14
CA VAL A 23 3.29 2.53 0.98
C VAL A 23 3.77 1.70 2.18
N SER A 24 4.90 0.99 2.04
CA SER A 24 5.51 0.19 3.13
C SER A 24 4.45 -0.68 3.83
N ASP A 25 4.56 -0.89 5.14
CA ASP A 25 3.71 -1.83 5.88
C ASP A 25 2.25 -1.35 6.03
N ALA A 26 1.90 -0.19 5.47
CA ALA A 26 0.55 0.33 5.45
C ALA A 26 -0.31 -0.50 4.50
N CYS A 27 0.32 -1.19 3.55
CA CYS A 27 -0.30 -2.16 2.67
C CYS A 27 0.71 -3.26 2.35
N TRP A 28 0.38 -4.50 2.69
CA TRP A 28 1.30 -5.61 2.47
C TRP A 28 1.27 -6.14 1.05
N LEU A 29 0.08 -6.21 0.45
CA LEU A 29 -0.13 -6.81 -0.86
C LEU A 29 -0.86 -5.83 -1.79
N SER A 30 -0.47 -5.81 -3.07
CA SER A 30 -1.11 -4.94 -4.05
C SER A 30 -2.59 -5.26 -4.23
N GLU A 31 -2.96 -6.52 -4.05
CA GLU A 31 -4.35 -6.97 -4.15
C GLU A 31 -5.28 -6.28 -3.14
N THR A 32 -4.77 -5.98 -1.94
CA THR A 32 -5.52 -5.33 -0.85
C THR A 32 -6.07 -3.97 -1.29
N TYR A 33 -5.24 -3.10 -1.87
CA TYR A 33 -5.71 -1.80 -2.34
C TYR A 33 -6.34 -1.86 -3.74
N LYS A 34 -6.01 -2.83 -4.59
CA LYS A 34 -6.64 -2.94 -5.92
C LYS A 34 -8.12 -3.37 -5.81
N ASN A 35 -8.38 -4.37 -4.99
CA ASN A 35 -9.70 -4.98 -4.84
C ASN A 35 -10.49 -4.44 -3.64
N LEU A 36 -9.89 -3.53 -2.85
CA LEU A 36 -10.41 -3.11 -1.55
C LEU A 36 -10.71 -4.33 -0.65
N SER A 37 -9.80 -5.30 -0.67
CA SER A 37 -9.88 -6.51 0.15
C SER A 37 -9.02 -6.32 1.40
N TYR A 38 -9.45 -6.88 2.53
CA TYR A 38 -8.74 -6.76 3.80
C TYR A 38 -8.18 -8.12 4.23
N PRO A 39 -7.01 -8.16 4.90
CA PRO A 39 -6.52 -9.40 5.47
C PRO A 39 -7.50 -9.95 6.51
N ASN A 40 -7.37 -11.24 6.83
CA ASN A 40 -8.19 -11.89 7.85
C ASN A 40 -8.13 -11.07 9.16
N PRO A 41 -9.24 -10.90 9.90
CA PRO A 41 -9.25 -10.21 11.19
C PRO A 41 -8.18 -10.67 12.19
N ILE A 42 -7.67 -11.90 12.09
CA ILE A 42 -6.55 -12.37 12.91
C ILE A 42 -5.28 -11.54 12.69
N ALA A 43 -5.09 -10.96 11.50
CA ALA A 43 -4.01 -10.00 11.23
C ALA A 43 -4.13 -8.70 12.05
N SER A 44 -5.29 -8.43 12.67
CA SER A 44 -5.42 -7.31 13.61
C SER A 44 -4.59 -7.50 14.89
N LEU A 45 -4.20 -8.74 15.24
CA LEU A 45 -3.43 -9.04 16.44
C LEU A 45 -2.00 -8.45 16.40
N ILE A 46 -1.53 -8.12 15.19
CA ILE A 46 -0.21 -7.57 14.90
C ILE A 46 -0.28 -6.13 14.34
N MET A 47 -1.47 -5.50 14.44
CA MET A 47 -1.70 -4.13 13.99
C MET A 47 -2.15 -3.27 15.17
N ASP A 48 -1.47 -2.14 15.38
CA ASP A 48 -1.77 -1.20 16.48
C ASP A 48 -3.22 -0.68 16.45
N ASN A 49 -3.80 -0.48 15.26
CA ASN A 49 -5.18 -0.04 15.14
C ASN A 49 -5.85 -0.51 13.84
N TRP A 50 -6.69 -1.54 13.96
CA TRP A 50 -7.41 -2.15 12.83
C TRP A 50 -8.33 -1.20 12.07
N THR A 51 -9.00 -0.27 12.76
CA THR A 51 -9.91 0.69 12.12
C THR A 51 -9.12 1.69 11.27
N GLN A 52 -8.05 2.25 11.82
CA GLN A 52 -7.16 3.17 11.08
C GLN A 52 -6.46 2.48 9.92
N TYR A 53 -6.09 1.20 10.07
CA TYR A 53 -5.54 0.40 8.97
C TYR A 53 -6.52 0.31 7.79
N LYS A 54 -7.79 -0.04 8.05
CA LYS A 54 -8.81 -0.11 6.99
C LYS A 54 -9.03 1.24 6.30
N GLU A 55 -9.06 2.32 7.06
CA GLU A 55 -9.17 3.68 6.49
C GLU A 55 -7.96 4.03 5.61
N THR A 56 -6.75 3.65 6.02
CA THR A 56 -5.53 3.84 5.22
C THR A 56 -5.59 3.03 3.92
N ILE A 57 -5.99 1.75 3.96
CA ILE A 57 -6.21 0.95 2.76
C ILE A 57 -7.23 1.59 1.83
N LYS A 58 -8.35 2.09 2.38
CA LYS A 58 -9.36 2.79 1.58
C LYS A 58 -8.79 4.04 0.91
N LYS A 59 -8.01 4.85 1.61
CA LYS A 59 -7.35 6.03 1.02
C LYS A 59 -6.36 5.65 -0.09
N ILE A 60 -5.60 4.56 0.07
CA ILE A 60 -4.69 4.04 -0.96
C ILE A 60 -5.49 3.55 -2.18
N HIS A 61 -6.60 2.85 -1.97
CA HIS A 61 -7.49 2.40 -3.04
C HIS A 61 -8.09 3.58 -3.83
N ASP A 62 -8.62 4.57 -3.12
CA ASP A 62 -9.20 5.76 -3.75
C ASP A 62 -8.11 6.54 -4.52
N PHE A 63 -6.90 6.64 -3.97
CA PHE A 63 -5.75 7.24 -4.65
C PHE A 63 -5.36 6.45 -5.92
N HIS A 64 -5.30 5.12 -5.86
CA HIS A 64 -5.02 4.28 -7.01
C HIS A 64 -6.03 4.47 -8.15
N LYS A 65 -7.31 4.64 -7.81
CA LYS A 65 -8.37 4.89 -8.80
C LYS A 65 -8.27 6.26 -9.44
N LEU A 66 -7.90 7.28 -8.67
CA LEU A 66 -7.76 8.65 -9.16
C LEU A 66 -6.49 8.86 -10.00
N TYR A 67 -5.42 8.14 -9.67
CA TYR A 67 -4.10 8.28 -10.28
C TYR A 67 -3.56 6.90 -10.73
N PRO A 68 -4.17 6.25 -11.71
CA PRO A 68 -3.75 4.92 -12.17
C PRO A 68 -2.34 4.90 -12.77
N GLU A 69 -1.80 6.05 -13.19
CA GLU A 69 -0.43 6.23 -13.64
C GLU A 69 0.61 6.19 -12.50
N VAL A 70 0.18 6.35 -11.24
CA VAL A 70 1.06 6.24 -10.09
C VAL A 70 1.22 4.77 -9.72
N GLN A 71 2.45 4.29 -9.81
CA GLN A 71 2.77 2.93 -9.42
C GLN A 71 2.95 2.84 -7.89
N ILE A 72 2.03 2.14 -7.24
CA ILE A 72 2.02 1.94 -5.79
C ILE A 72 2.76 0.66 -5.44
N ILE A 73 3.79 0.77 -4.59
CA ILE A 73 4.68 -0.34 -4.20
C ILE A 73 4.47 -0.66 -2.71
N PRO A 74 3.80 -1.80 -2.39
CA PRO A 74 3.67 -2.30 -1.01
C PRO A 74 4.93 -3.01 -0.49
N THR A 75 4.99 -3.32 0.81
CA THR A 75 6.14 -4.02 1.41
C THR A 75 6.38 -5.40 0.80
N HIS A 76 5.33 -6.22 0.64
CA HIS A 76 5.44 -7.55 0.03
C HIS A 76 5.02 -7.51 -1.45
N ALA A 77 5.62 -6.60 -2.21
CA ALA A 77 5.46 -6.52 -3.66
C ALA A 77 6.30 -7.57 -4.39
N MET A 78 5.99 -8.87 -4.23
CA MET A 78 6.67 -9.94 -4.98
C MET A 78 6.57 -9.75 -6.50
N ASP A 79 5.50 -9.12 -6.98
CA ASP A 79 5.29 -8.88 -8.42
C ASP A 79 6.15 -7.73 -8.96
N PHE A 80 6.53 -6.74 -8.13
CA PHE A 80 7.32 -5.58 -8.58
C PHE A 80 8.75 -5.97 -8.95
N PHE A 81 9.34 -6.94 -8.25
CA PHE A 81 10.71 -7.38 -8.52
C PHE A 81 10.83 -8.28 -9.75
N LYS A 82 9.74 -8.94 -10.17
CA LYS A 82 9.74 -9.81 -11.36
C LYS A 82 9.82 -9.04 -12.68
N GLU A 83 9.22 -7.84 -12.76
CA GLU A 83 9.24 -7.03 -13.99
C GLU A 83 10.60 -6.38 -14.28
N LYS A 84 11.50 -6.27 -13.30
CA LYS A 84 12.82 -5.64 -13.49
C LYS A 84 13.98 -6.60 -13.76
N GLU A 85 13.73 -7.90 -13.73
CA GLU A 85 14.74 -8.93 -14.04
C GLU A 85 14.59 -9.53 -15.45
N SER A 86 13.68 -8.99 -16.29
CA SER A 86 13.47 -9.44 -17.68
C SER A 86 13.91 -8.40 -18.71
#